data_AF-W7VQ40-F1
#
_entry.id   AF-W7VQ40-F1
#
_cell.length_a   1.000
_cell.length_b   1.000
_cell.length_c   1.000
_cell.angle_alpha   90.00
_cell.angle_beta   90.00
_cell.angle_gamma   90.00
#
_symmetry.space_group_name_H-M   'P 1'
#
loop_
_entity.id
_entity.type
_entity.pdbx_description
1 polymer ?
#
loop_
_entity_poly.entity_id
_entity_poly.type
_entity_poly.pdbx_seq_one_letter_code
_entity_poly.pdbx_strand_id
1 'polypeptide(L)'
;MPGDTLPPHAVEAADRAAWRRWLSRHQGQANGVWLVMARKGSDHEAPTLDEAIDEALCFGWIDSKQGRLDERRSLLWFAPRKPKSAWSGPHQRRAEALEAAGLMEPAGQAKVDEARRSGLWHKPPA
;
A
#
# COMPACT_ATOMS: atom_id res chain seq x y z
N MET A 1 29.81 -4.34 10.42
CA MET A 1 29.11 -4.26 9.12
C MET A 1 27.61 -4.15 9.40
N PRO A 2 26.99 -2.98 9.48
CA PRO A 2 25.54 -2.96 9.64
C PRO A 2 24.86 -2.98 8.27
N GLY A 3 24.16 -4.08 7.97
CA GLY A 3 22.77 -3.94 7.54
C GLY A 3 22.39 -3.99 6.06
N ASP A 4 23.09 -4.71 5.18
CA ASP A 4 22.57 -4.99 3.82
C ASP A 4 21.47 -6.07 3.78
N THR A 5 21.13 -6.67 4.93
CA THR A 5 20.06 -7.67 4.99
C THR A 5 18.71 -6.98 5.07
N LEU A 6 18.06 -6.85 3.92
CA LEU A 6 16.65 -6.48 3.86
C LEU A 6 15.82 -7.45 4.74
N PRO A 7 14.77 -6.95 5.42
CA PRO A 7 13.91 -7.84 6.19
C PRO A 7 13.23 -8.86 5.28
N PRO A 8 12.82 -10.02 5.82
CA PRO A 8 12.06 -11.00 5.05
C PRO A 8 10.81 -10.33 4.46
N HIS A 9 10.52 -10.62 3.19
CA HIS A 9 9.44 -10.02 2.41
C HIS A 9 9.62 -8.53 2.08
N ALA A 10 10.85 -8.01 2.03
CA ALA A 10 11.12 -6.70 1.46
C ALA A 10 11.03 -6.68 -0.07
N VAL A 11 10.51 -5.58 -0.60
CA VAL A 11 10.34 -5.30 -2.02
C VAL A 11 10.92 -3.92 -2.29
N GLU A 12 11.80 -3.83 -3.28
CA GLU A 12 12.31 -2.57 -3.83
C GLU A 12 11.61 -2.30 -5.15
N ALA A 13 11.11 -1.08 -5.33
CA ALA A 13 10.51 -0.62 -6.57
C ALA A 13 11.10 0.76 -6.88
N ALA A 14 11.66 0.93 -8.08
CA ALA A 14 12.30 2.19 -8.47
C ALA A 14 11.30 3.35 -8.61
N ASP A 15 10.07 3.06 -8.99
CA ASP A 15 9.03 4.04 -9.25
C ASP A 15 7.62 3.47 -9.01
N ARG A 16 6.63 4.34 -9.18
CA ARG A 16 5.20 4.02 -9.11
C ARG A 16 4.81 2.86 -10.04
N ALA A 17 5.35 2.81 -11.27
CA ALA A 17 4.98 1.79 -12.25
C ALA A 17 5.56 0.41 -11.90
N ALA A 18 6.77 0.36 -11.36
CA ALA A 18 7.41 -0.83 -10.84
C ALA A 18 6.61 -1.40 -9.65
N TRP A 19 6.15 -0.53 -8.75
CA TRP A 19 5.30 -0.91 -7.63
C TRP A 19 3.95 -1.46 -8.11
N ARG A 20 3.27 -0.76 -9.04
CA ARG A 20 2.03 -1.23 -9.67
C ARG A 20 2.18 -2.61 -10.32
N ARG A 21 3.27 -2.82 -11.07
CA ARG A 21 3.59 -4.13 -11.69
C ARG A 21 3.79 -5.20 -10.63
N TRP A 22 4.48 -4.90 -9.54
CA TRP A 22 4.67 -5.85 -8.46
C TRP A 22 3.33 -6.25 -7.84
N LEU A 23 2.48 -5.28 -7.49
CA LEU A 23 1.15 -5.51 -6.93
C LEU A 23 0.26 -6.35 -7.86
N SER A 24 0.26 -6.05 -9.16
CA SER A 24 -0.54 -6.80 -10.14
C SER A 24 -0.18 -8.30 -10.21
N ARG A 25 1.08 -8.67 -9.94
CA ARG A 25 1.55 -10.06 -9.91
C ARG A 25 1.29 -10.76 -8.59
N HIS A 26 1.12 -9.99 -7.51
CA HIS A 26 1.00 -10.50 -6.14
C HIS A 26 -0.40 -10.26 -5.56
N GLN A 27 -1.34 -9.76 -6.38
CA GLN A 27 -2.75 -9.60 -6.00
C GLN A 27 -3.31 -10.93 -5.48
N GLY A 28 -3.76 -10.94 -4.22
CA GLY A 28 -4.30 -12.14 -3.57
C GLY A 28 -3.31 -12.97 -2.75
N GLN A 29 -2.04 -12.56 -2.60
CA GLN A 29 -1.20 -13.14 -1.54
C GLN A 29 -1.81 -12.89 -0.17
N ALA A 30 -1.59 -13.78 0.80
CA ALA A 30 -2.05 -13.60 2.18
C ALA A 30 -1.04 -12.85 3.06
N ASN A 31 0.22 -12.81 2.63
CA ASN A 31 1.32 -12.23 3.38
C ASN A 31 1.50 -10.76 3.00
N GLY A 32 1.82 -9.94 4.00
CA GLY A 32 2.26 -8.57 3.76
C GLY A 32 3.74 -8.51 3.35
N VAL A 33 4.14 -7.38 2.81
CA VAL A 33 5.50 -7.09 2.35
C VAL A 33 5.96 -5.73 2.86
N TRP A 34 7.28 -5.57 3.01
CA TRP A 34 7.89 -4.28 3.27
C TRP A 34 8.27 -3.62 1.95
N LEU A 35 7.64 -2.50 1.59
CA LEU A 35 8.14 -1.67 0.50
C LEU A 35 9.27 -0.79 1.02
N VAL A 36 10.42 -0.84 0.35
CA VAL A 36 11.54 0.06 0.60
C VAL A 36 11.23 1.42 -0.03
N MET A 37 11.31 2.45 0.80
CA MET A 37 10.97 3.84 0.47
C MET A 37 12.21 4.71 0.66
N ALA A 38 12.41 5.68 -0.21
CA ALA A 38 13.47 6.67 -0.06
C ALA A 38 13.13 7.68 1.05
N ARG A 39 14.10 8.01 1.91
CA ARG A 39 13.98 9.12 2.84
C ARG A 39 14.28 10.44 2.14
N LYS A 40 13.79 11.53 2.74
CA LYS A 40 14.08 12.89 2.28
C LYS A 40 15.60 13.12 2.21
N GLY A 41 16.10 13.49 1.04
CA GLY A 41 17.53 13.68 0.78
C GLY A 41 18.30 12.42 0.39
N SER A 42 17.61 11.32 0.08
CA SER A 42 18.22 10.13 -0.51
C SER A 42 18.08 10.13 -2.03
N ASP A 43 19.11 9.65 -2.73
CA ASP A 43 19.11 9.45 -4.19
C ASP A 43 18.55 8.06 -4.57
N HIS A 44 17.84 7.42 -3.63
CA HIS A 44 17.31 6.09 -3.85
C HIS A 44 16.01 6.23 -4.64
N GLU A 45 15.92 5.53 -5.77
CA GLU A 45 14.72 5.50 -6.59
C GLU A 45 13.64 4.68 -5.88
N ALA A 46 12.57 5.35 -5.46
CA ALA A 46 11.42 4.73 -4.84
C ALA A 46 10.15 5.53 -5.15
N PRO A 47 8.97 4.89 -5.22
CA PRO A 47 7.71 5.62 -5.27
C PRO A 47 7.58 6.55 -4.06
N THR A 48 6.87 7.66 -4.24
CA THR A 48 6.50 8.51 -3.11
C THR A 48 5.51 7.78 -2.19
N LEU A 49 5.41 8.24 -0.94
CA LEU A 49 4.49 7.65 0.03
C LEU A 49 3.04 7.63 -0.50
N ASP A 50 2.61 8.72 -1.10
CA ASP A 50 1.27 8.85 -1.66
C ASP A 50 1.06 7.90 -2.83
N GLU A 51 2.01 7.79 -3.76
CA GLU A 51 1.92 6.85 -4.88
C GLU A 51 1.90 5.39 -4.41
N ALA A 52 2.72 5.05 -3.41
CA ALA A 52 2.76 3.71 -2.87
C ALA A 52 1.43 3.30 -2.24
N ILE A 53 0.80 4.21 -1.48
CA ILE A 53 -0.52 4.01 -0.86
C ILE A 53 -1.61 3.94 -1.91
N ASP A 54 -1.62 4.86 -2.87
CA ASP A 54 -2.66 4.94 -3.90
C ASP A 54 -2.64 3.68 -4.78
N GLU A 55 -1.45 3.25 -5.24
CA GLU A 55 -1.32 2.00 -5.99
C GLU A 55 -1.71 0.80 -5.12
N ALA A 56 -1.33 0.75 -3.84
CA ALA A 56 -1.76 -0.33 -2.95
C ALA A 56 -3.29 -0.43 -2.86
N LEU A 57 -3.99 0.70 -2.71
CA LEU A 57 -5.45 0.76 -2.65
C LEU A 57 -6.09 0.24 -3.94
N CYS A 58 -5.52 0.57 -5.11
CA CYS A 58 -6.00 0.07 -6.41
C CYS A 58 -6.08 -1.46 -6.45
N PHE A 59 -5.13 -2.17 -5.83
CA PHE A 59 -5.11 -3.64 -5.78
C PHE A 59 -5.73 -4.23 -4.49
N GLY A 60 -6.34 -3.42 -3.63
CA GLY A 60 -6.96 -3.88 -2.38
C GLY A 60 -5.98 -4.16 -1.25
N TRP A 61 -4.79 -3.56 -1.31
CA TRP A 61 -3.78 -3.55 -0.25
C TRP A 61 -3.88 -2.28 0.58
N ILE A 62 -3.36 -2.32 1.80
CA ILE A 62 -3.27 -1.18 2.72
C ILE A 62 -1.90 -1.12 3.36
N ASP A 63 -1.43 0.08 3.65
CA ASP A 63 -0.31 0.30 4.54
C ASP A 63 -0.72 0.10 6.01
N SER A 64 0.24 -0.28 6.86
CA SER A 64 -0.01 -0.52 8.28
C SER A 64 1.07 0.01 9.20
N LYS A 65 2.33 -0.33 8.95
CA LYS A 65 3.44 0.01 9.84
C LYS A 65 4.55 0.65 9.05
N GLN A 66 5.04 1.77 9.56
CA GLN A 66 6.26 2.40 9.08
C GLN A 66 7.46 1.86 9.87
N GLY A 67 8.53 1.54 9.17
CA GLY A 67 9.80 1.10 9.72
C GLY A 67 10.95 1.98 9.23
N ARG A 68 12.06 1.97 9.97
CA ARG A 68 13.32 2.54 9.53
C ARG A 68 14.22 1.40 9.07
N LEU A 69 14.73 1.49 7.83
CA LEU A 69 15.77 0.58 7.36
C LEU A 69 17.14 1.13 7.76
N ASP A 70 17.43 2.37 7.35
CA ASP A 70 18.70 3.05 7.66
C ASP A 70 18.52 4.59 7.68
N GLU A 71 19.61 5.33 7.45
CA GLU A 71 19.61 6.80 7.42
C GLU A 71 19.00 7.38 6.14
N ARG A 72 19.08 6.64 5.02
CA ARG A 72 18.65 7.05 3.68
C ARG A 72 17.35 6.35 3.23
N ARG A 73 16.97 5.25 3.86
CA ARG A 73 15.83 4.40 3.49
C ARG A 73 14.88 4.16 4.65
N SER A 74 13.59 4.10 4.33
CA SER A 74 12.50 3.73 5.23
C SER A 74 11.75 2.52 4.67
N LEU A 75 10.96 1.88 5.51
CA LEU A 75 10.11 0.76 5.12
C LEU A 75 8.66 1.12 5.37
N LEU A 76 7.78 0.67 4.50
CA LEU A 76 6.35 0.72 4.73
C LEU A 76 5.76 -0.67 4.52
N TRP A 77 5.11 -1.20 5.55
CA TRP A 77 4.45 -2.48 5.48
C TRP A 77 3.12 -2.35 4.74
N PHE A 78 3.00 -3.09 3.64
CA PHE A 78 1.78 -3.25 2.89
C PHE A 78 1.23 -4.65 3.09
N ALA A 79 -0.07 -4.74 3.35
CA ALA A 79 -0.75 -6.03 3.47
C ALA A 79 -2.08 -6.02 2.72
N PRO A 80 -2.51 -7.18 2.21
CA PRO A 80 -3.85 -7.34 1.66
C PRO A 80 -4.91 -6.98 2.70
N ARG A 81 -5.88 -6.17 2.31
CA ARG A 81 -6.91 -5.70 3.23
C ARG A 81 -7.85 -6.84 3.60
N LYS A 82 -7.98 -7.08 4.91
CA LYS A 82 -8.95 -8.05 5.42
C LYS A 82 -10.38 -7.49 5.26
N PRO A 83 -11.35 -8.31 4.84
CA PRO A 83 -12.77 -7.92 4.69
C PRO A 83 -13.36 -7.15 5.88
N LYS A 84 -12.97 -7.54 7.10
CA LYS A 84 -13.53 -7.03 8.35
C LYS A 84 -12.82 -5.78 8.89
N SER A 85 -11.82 -5.25 8.20
CA SER A 85 -11.11 -4.05 8.65
C SER A 85 -11.97 -2.80 8.43
N ALA A 86 -11.95 -1.86 9.37
CA ALA A 86 -12.59 -0.54 9.22
C ALA A 86 -11.80 0.32 8.22
N TRP A 87 -12.49 1.19 7.48
CA TRP A 87 -11.83 2.16 6.59
C TRP A 87 -11.55 3.45 7.35
N SER A 88 -10.30 3.91 7.34
CA SER A 88 -9.98 5.25 7.83
C SER A 88 -10.47 6.30 6.83
N GLY A 89 -10.88 7.49 7.32
CA GLY A 89 -11.31 8.59 6.45
C GLY A 89 -10.31 8.95 5.33
N PRO A 90 -8.99 8.96 5.57
CA PRO A 90 -7.99 9.14 4.50
C PRO A 90 -8.04 8.06 3.41
N HIS A 91 -8.19 6.78 3.76
CA HIS A 91 -8.24 5.71 2.75
C HIS A 91 -9.54 5.74 1.96
N GLN A 92 -10.66 6.14 2.58
CA GLN A 92 -11.94 6.35 1.88
C GLN A 92 -11.80 7.43 0.81
N ARG A 93 -11.28 8.60 1.19
CA ARG A 93 -11.07 9.71 0.24
C ARG A 93 -10.14 9.35 -0.91
N ARG A 94 -9.04 8.63 -0.62
CA ARG A 94 -8.13 8.14 -1.66
C ARG A 94 -8.81 7.16 -2.60
N ALA A 95 -9.53 6.18 -2.06
CA ALA A 95 -10.27 5.22 -2.86
C ALA A 95 -11.34 5.91 -3.73
N GLU A 96 -12.09 6.86 -3.19
CA GLU A 96 -13.08 7.64 -3.97
C GLU A 96 -12.41 8.45 -5.09
N ALA A 97 -11.25 9.08 -4.82
CA ALA A 97 -10.50 9.80 -5.84
C ALA A 97 -9.97 8.86 -6.94
N LEU A 98 -9.49 7.67 -6.57
CA LEU A 98 -8.98 6.66 -7.50
C LEU A 98 -10.11 6.02 -8.33
N GLU A 99 -11.28 5.79 -7.73
CA GLU A 99 -12.50 5.37 -8.41
C GLU A 99 -12.94 6.44 -9.43
N ALA A 100 -13.00 7.71 -9.01
CA ALA A 100 -13.36 8.82 -9.88
C ALA A 100 -12.37 9.03 -11.03
N ALA A 101 -11.09 8.75 -10.80
CA ALA A 101 -10.04 8.81 -11.82
C ALA A 101 -9.98 7.56 -12.73
N GLY A 102 -10.78 6.51 -12.46
CA GLY A 102 -10.74 5.27 -13.22
C GLY A 102 -9.44 4.47 -13.08
N LEU A 103 -8.67 4.71 -12.01
CA LEU A 103 -7.38 4.06 -11.76
C LEU A 103 -7.50 2.78 -10.90
N MET A 104 -8.66 2.60 -10.27
CA MET A 104 -9.00 1.47 -9.42
C MET A 104 -9.02 0.17 -10.22
N GLU A 105 -8.36 -0.87 -9.70
CA GLU A 105 -8.39 -2.20 -10.32
C GLU A 105 -9.53 -3.04 -9.74
N PRO A 106 -9.98 -4.11 -10.45
CA PRO A 106 -11.08 -4.95 -9.98
C PRO A 106 -10.89 -5.52 -8.57
N ALA A 107 -9.64 -5.82 -8.18
CA ALA A 107 -9.30 -6.31 -6.85
C ALA A 107 -9.53 -5.27 -5.75
N GLY A 108 -9.14 -4.01 -5.98
CA GLY A 108 -9.41 -2.90 -5.06
C GLY A 108 -10.89 -2.56 -5.01
N GLN A 109 -11.55 -2.50 -6.17
CA GLN A 109 -12.99 -2.24 -6.26
C GLN A 109 -13.80 -3.26 -5.46
N ALA A 110 -13.49 -4.55 -5.57
CA ALA A 110 -14.16 -5.60 -4.81
C ALA A 110 -14.07 -5.37 -3.29
N LYS A 111 -12.95 -4.82 -2.80
CA LYS A 111 -12.77 -4.48 -1.37
C LYS A 111 -13.57 -3.26 -0.95
N VAL A 112 -13.66 -2.24 -1.81
CA VAL A 112 -14.51 -1.06 -1.59
C VAL A 112 -15.97 -1.47 -1.54
N ASP A 113 -16.43 -2.26 -2.51
CA ASP A 113 -17.81 -2.74 -2.61
C ASP A 113 -18.19 -3.64 -1.42
N GLU A 114 -17.29 -4.53 -1.00
CA GLU A 114 -17.47 -5.35 0.21
C GLU A 114 -17.60 -4.48 1.48
N ALA A 115 -16.80 -3.42 1.58
CA ALA A 115 -16.87 -2.51 2.73
C ALA A 115 -18.12 -1.64 2.74
N ARG A 116 -18.57 -1.19 1.56
CA ARG A 116 -19.85 -0.49 1.39
C ARG A 116 -21.01 -1.39 1.79
N ARG A 117 -21.03 -2.65 1.31
CA ARG A 117 -22.06 -3.64 1.66
C ARG A 117 -22.09 -3.99 3.15
N SER A 118 -20.93 -4.07 3.79
CA SER A 118 -20.81 -4.43 5.22
C SER A 118 -21.00 -3.25 6.18
N GLY A 119 -21.17 -2.02 5.66
CA GLY A 119 -21.26 -0.80 6.48
C GLY A 119 -19.94 -0.38 7.14
N LEU A 120 -18.84 -1.09 6.88
CA LEU A 120 -17.49 -0.77 7.36
C LEU A 120 -16.86 0.42 6.63
N TRP A 121 -17.50 0.89 5.56
CA TRP A 121 -17.11 2.09 4.82
C TRP A 121 -17.29 3.36 5.66
N HIS A 122 -18.41 3.54 6.38
CA HIS A 122 -18.64 4.75 7.20
C HIS A 122 -18.32 4.56 8.68
N LYS A 123 -17.86 3.39 9.09
CA LYS A 123 -17.50 3.11 10.48
C LYS A 123 -16.08 3.61 10.76
N PRO A 124 -15.89 4.63 11.63
CA PRO A 124 -14.55 5.01 12.05
C PRO A 124 -13.88 3.81 12.75
N PRO A 125 -12.56 3.58 12.55
CA PRO A 125 -11.83 2.60 13.35
C PRO A 125 -11.99 2.96 14.83
N ALA A 126 -12.39 1.97 15.65
CA ALA A 126 -12.57 2.12 17.08
C ALA A 126 -11.23 2.32 17.80
#